data_AF-A0A964LF60-F1
#
_entry.id   AF-A0A964LF60-F1
#
_cell.length_a   1.000
_cell.length_b   1.000
_cell.length_c   1.000
_cell.angle_alpha   90.00
_cell.angle_beta   90.00
_cell.angle_gamma   90.00
#
_symmetry.space_group_name_H-M   'P 1'
#
loop_
_entity.id
_entity.type
_entity.pdbx_description
1 polymer ?
#
loop_
_entity_poly.entity_id
_entity_poly.type
_entity_poly.pdbx_seq_one_letter_code
_entity_poly.pdbx_strand_id
1 'polypeptide(L)'
;MLQDIVEAIPLDDYQIKVRFEDVTTGVVDLRQCVSFTGIFAPLNDRAEFAAVQVNAELGTVCWPCGADLDPDVLYALVSGAPVPFLENASPPR
;
A
#
# COMPACT_ATOMS: atom_id res chain seq x y z
N MET A 1 -10.05 8.42 8.40
CA MET A 1 -8.92 9.11 9.04
C MET A 1 -7.72 8.66 8.24
N LEU A 2 -6.94 9.60 7.71
CA LEU A 2 -5.70 9.26 7.00
C LEU A 2 -4.76 8.63 8.02
N GLN A 3 -4.24 7.45 7.73
CA GLN A 3 -3.32 6.72 8.60
C GLN A 3 -1.98 6.61 7.90
N ASP A 4 -0.99 7.35 8.40
CA ASP A 4 0.35 7.32 7.82
C ASP A 4 1.00 5.95 8.04
N ILE A 5 1.62 5.42 6.99
CA ILE A 5 2.48 4.25 7.09
C ILE A 5 3.82 4.73 7.65
N VAL A 6 4.26 4.12 8.74
CA VAL A 6 5.50 4.49 9.44
C VAL A 6 6.58 3.41 9.36
N GLU A 7 6.23 2.23 8.84
CA GLU A 7 7.16 1.14 8.57
C GLU A 7 6.64 0.24 7.46
N ALA A 8 7.53 -0.18 6.58
CA ALA A 8 7.26 -1.13 5.51
C ALA A 8 8.43 -2.11 5.39
N ILE A 9 8.13 -3.41 5.38
CA ILE A 9 9.10 -4.48 5.26
C ILE A 9 8.66 -5.40 4.12
N PRO A 10 9.48 -5.58 3.06
CA PRO A 10 9.17 -6.55 2.02
C PRO A 10 9.26 -7.97 2.56
N LEU A 11 8.35 -8.82 2.11
CA LEU A 11 8.32 -10.25 2.39
C LEU A 11 8.33 -11.03 1.06
N ASP A 12 8.30 -12.36 1.15
CA ASP A 12 8.20 -13.22 -0.03
C ASP A 12 6.85 -13.04 -0.76
N ASP A 13 6.74 -13.61 -1.96
CA ASP A 13 5.48 -13.70 -2.70
C ASP A 13 4.74 -12.37 -2.95
N TYR A 14 5.49 -11.28 -3.10
CA TYR A 14 4.95 -9.91 -3.29
C TYR A 14 4.12 -9.39 -2.11
N GLN A 15 4.45 -9.87 -0.91
CA GLN A 15 3.84 -9.38 0.32
C GLN A 15 4.66 -8.25 0.92
N ILE A 16 3.99 -7.28 1.53
CA ILE A 16 4.63 -6.28 2.39
C ILE A 16 4.00 -6.32 3.77
N LYS A 17 4.81 -6.27 4.82
CA LYS A 17 4.34 -5.97 6.17
C LYS A 17 4.38 -4.46 6.36
N VAL A 18 3.26 -3.89 6.75
CA VAL A 18 3.12 -2.46 7.03
C VAL A 18 2.72 -2.23 8.48
N ARG A 19 3.19 -1.13 9.06
CA ARG A 19 2.70 -0.60 10.34
C ARG A 19 2.31 0.86 10.16
N PHE A 20 1.15 1.20 10.69
CA PHE A 20 0.58 2.53 10.71
C PHE A 20 0.92 3.27 12.00
N GLU A 21 0.75 4.59 11.99
CA GLU A 21 1.01 5.44 13.16
C GLU A 21 0.15 5.09 14.38
N ASP A 22 -1.06 4.56 14.18
CA ASP A 22 -1.97 4.09 15.23
C ASP A 22 -1.60 2.70 15.79
N VAL A 23 -0.40 2.20 15.47
CA VAL A 23 0.14 0.88 15.77
C VAL A 23 -0.51 -0.31 15.06
N THR A 24 -1.54 -0.09 14.25
CA THR A 24 -2.13 -1.13 13.40
C THR A 24 -1.05 -1.70 12.49
N THR A 25 -0.98 -3.03 12.40
CA THR A 25 0.05 -3.75 11.65
C THR A 25 -0.57 -4.91 10.89
N GLY A 26 -0.13 -5.14 9.66
CA GLY A 26 -0.60 -6.27 8.86
C GLY A 26 0.30 -6.61 7.69
N VAL A 27 -0.01 -7.74 7.06
CA VAL A 27 0.64 -8.19 5.83
C VAL A 27 -0.34 -8.02 4.68
N VAL A 28 0.08 -7.34 3.63
CA VAL A 28 -0.71 -7.15 2.41
C VAL A 28 -0.05 -7.91 1.27
N ASP A 29 -0.81 -8.78 0.61
CA ASP A 29 -0.41 -9.40 -0.65
C ASP A 29 -0.76 -8.47 -1.81
N LEU A 30 0.25 -7.81 -2.40
CA LEU A 30 0.02 -6.82 -3.45
C LEU A 30 -0.62 -7.40 -4.69
N ARG A 31 -0.54 -8.71 -4.92
CA ARG A 31 -1.20 -9.36 -6.08
C ARG A 31 -2.72 -9.29 -6.00
N GLN A 32 -3.29 -9.02 -4.83
CA GLN A 32 -4.73 -8.90 -4.63
C GLN A 32 -5.27 -7.52 -5.04
N CYS A 33 -4.43 -6.48 -5.08
CA CYS A 33 -4.84 -5.11 -5.33
C CYS A 33 -4.08 -4.41 -6.47
N VAL A 34 -2.95 -4.98 -6.92
CA VAL A 34 -2.09 -4.42 -7.97
C VAL A 34 -1.97 -5.40 -9.13
N SER A 35 -2.21 -4.91 -10.35
CA SER A 35 -1.70 -5.55 -11.56
C SER A 35 -0.31 -5.00 -11.84
N PHE A 36 0.72 -5.86 -11.91
CA PHE A 36 2.10 -5.44 -12.17
C PHE A 36 2.34 -5.07 -13.64
N THR A 37 1.67 -4.01 -14.07
CA THR A 37 1.75 -3.39 -15.39
C THR A 37 1.88 -1.87 -15.23
N GLY A 38 2.20 -1.14 -16.31
CA GLY A 38 2.36 0.31 -16.25
C GLY A 38 3.44 0.74 -15.25
N ILE A 39 3.13 1.70 -14.36
CA ILE A 39 4.04 2.18 -13.32
C ILE A 39 4.49 1.08 -12.34
N PHE A 40 3.68 0.02 -12.17
CA PHE A 40 3.99 -1.12 -11.32
C PHE A 40 4.71 -2.25 -12.06
N ALA A 41 4.91 -2.16 -13.39
CA ALA A 41 5.60 -3.19 -14.15
C ALA A 41 7.02 -3.51 -13.62
N PRO A 42 7.83 -2.52 -13.19
CA PRO A 42 9.16 -2.78 -12.61
C PRO A 42 9.10 -3.65 -11.35
N LEU A 43 7.98 -3.66 -10.61
CA LEU A 43 7.84 -4.46 -9.39
C LEU A 43 7.81 -5.98 -9.65
N ASN A 44 7.75 -6.44 -10.91
CA ASN A 44 7.97 -7.86 -11.21
C ASN A 44 9.42 -8.30 -10.94
N ASP A 45 10.37 -7.35 -10.93
CA ASP A 45 11.73 -7.61 -10.47
C ASP A 45 11.76 -7.66 -8.94
N ARG A 46 12.34 -8.73 -8.38
CA ARG A 46 12.36 -8.95 -6.92
C ARG A 46 13.23 -7.95 -6.18
N ALA A 47 14.30 -7.45 -6.80
CA ALA A 47 15.16 -6.43 -6.20
C ALA A 47 14.46 -5.08 -6.18
N GLU A 48 13.76 -4.71 -7.26
CA GLU A 48 12.91 -3.52 -7.28
C GLU A 48 11.81 -3.62 -6.21
N PHE A 49 11.06 -4.73 -6.17
CA PHE A 49 10.02 -4.94 -5.15
C PHE A 49 10.56 -4.84 -3.72
N ALA A 50 11.72 -5.45 -3.44
CA ALA A 50 12.34 -5.43 -2.12
C ALA A 50 12.89 -4.04 -1.72
N ALA A 51 12.97 -3.09 -2.65
CA ALA A 51 13.37 -1.71 -2.37
C ALA A 51 12.21 -0.82 -1.89
N VAL A 52 11.09 -1.42 -1.45
CA VAL A 52 9.98 -0.68 -0.82
C VAL A 52 10.50 0.16 0.35
N GLN A 53 10.04 1.40 0.42
CA GLN A 53 10.40 2.34 1.48
C GLN A 53 9.18 3.18 1.87
N VAL A 54 9.23 3.77 3.07
CA VAL A 54 8.23 4.74 3.51
C VAL A 54 8.65 6.13 3.05
N ASN A 55 7.77 6.82 2.34
CA ASN A 55 7.85 8.26 2.14
C ASN A 55 7.20 8.96 3.34
N ALA A 56 8.02 9.38 4.30
CA ALA A 56 7.55 10.00 5.54
C ALA A 56 6.90 11.39 5.36
N GLU A 57 7.16 12.09 4.24
CA GLU A 57 6.49 13.36 3.94
C GLU A 57 5.05 13.13 3.47
N LEU A 58 4.81 12.03 2.76
CA LEU A 58 3.52 11.70 2.17
C LEU A 58 2.74 10.61 2.94
N GLY A 59 3.32 10.02 3.98
CA GLY A 59 2.67 8.97 4.79
C GLY A 59 2.43 7.65 4.03
N THR A 60 3.16 7.38 2.95
CA THR A 60 2.90 6.26 2.03
C THR A 60 4.11 5.34 1.82
N VAL A 61 3.89 4.17 1.24
CA VAL A 61 4.95 3.32 0.68
C VAL A 61 5.25 3.72 -0.76
N CYS A 62 6.53 3.72 -1.13
CA CYS A 62 6.97 3.93 -2.50
C CYS A 62 8.17 3.07 -2.88
N TRP A 63 8.47 3.04 -4.18
CA TRP A 63 9.60 2.33 -4.78
C TRP A 63 10.49 3.27 -5.61
N PRO A 64 11.76 2.92 -5.86
CA PRO A 64 12.68 3.72 -6.69
C PRO A 64 12.16 4.03 -8.10
N CYS A 65 11.39 3.11 -8.69
CA CYS A 65 10.72 3.31 -9.98
C CYS A 65 9.59 4.35 -9.96
N GLY A 66 9.26 4.92 -8.80
CA GLY A 66 8.26 5.96 -8.64
C GLY A 66 6.83 5.46 -8.40
N ALA A 67 6.64 4.14 -8.27
CA ALA A 67 5.36 3.58 -7.84
C ALA A 67 5.12 3.87 -6.35
N ASP A 68 3.86 4.11 -5.98
CA ASP A 68 3.37 4.26 -4.61
C ASP A 68 2.00 3.59 -4.45
N LEU A 69 1.56 3.40 -3.20
CA LEU A 69 0.24 2.84 -2.89
C LEU A 69 -0.51 3.70 -1.88
N ASP A 70 -1.79 3.94 -2.13
CA ASP A 70 -2.61 4.74 -1.22
C ASP A 70 -2.66 4.12 0.20
N PRO A 71 -2.24 4.84 1.24
CA PRO A 71 -2.23 4.33 2.61
C PRO A 71 -3.63 3.98 3.14
N ASP A 72 -4.69 4.65 2.68
CA ASP A 72 -6.07 4.34 3.08
C ASP A 72 -6.52 2.97 2.55
N VAL A 73 -6.10 2.61 1.33
CA VAL A 73 -6.39 1.30 0.74
C VAL A 73 -5.66 0.20 1.52
N LEU A 74 -4.38 0.43 1.85
CA LEU A 74 -3.60 -0.52 2.64
C LEU A 74 -4.17 -0.67 4.06
N TYR A 75 -4.60 0.44 4.70
CA TYR A 75 -5.21 0.40 6.01
C TYR A 75 -6.52 -0.40 6.01
N ALA A 76 -7.37 -0.19 5.00
CA ALA A 76 -8.61 -0.95 4.84
C ALA A 76 -8.35 -2.46 4.69
N LEU A 77 -7.35 -2.85 3.89
CA LEU A 77 -6.97 -4.26 3.71
C LEU A 77 -6.46 -4.90 5.01
N VAL A 78 -5.73 -4.14 5.84
CA VAL A 78 -5.17 -4.63 7.10
C VAL A 78 -6.19 -4.66 8.23
N SER A 79 -6.99 -3.61 8.38
CA SER A 79 -7.91 -3.42 9.50
C SER A 79 -9.31 -4.01 9.26
N GLY A 80 -9.68 -4.23 7.99
CA GLY A 80 -11.06 -4.54 7.60
C GLY A 80 -12.01 -3.34 7.67
N ALA A 81 -11.51 -2.15 7.97
CA ALA A 81 -12.29 -0.91 7.90
C ALA A 81 -12.61 -0.54 6.44
N PRO A 82 -13.71 0.19 6.18
CA PRO A 82 -13.99 0.71 4.86
C PRO A 82 -12.96 1.77 4.44
N VAL A 83 -12.68 1.88 3.13
CA VAL A 83 -11.86 2.96 2.57
C VAL A 83 -12.63 4.29 2.73
N PRO A 84 -12.06 5.34 3.37
CA PRO A 84 -12.79 6.56 3.73
C PRO A 84 -13.45 7.31 2.58
N PHE A 85 -12.95 7.18 1.34
CA PHE A 85 -13.49 7.89 0.17
C PHE A 85 -14.64 7.15 -0.55
N LEU A 86 -14.86 5.86 -0.29
CA LEU A 86 -15.93 5.08 -0.93
C LEU A 86 -17.31 5.26 -0.29
N GLU A 87 -17.40 5.89 0.88
CA GLU A 87 -18.68 6.08 1.58
C GLU A 87 -19.54 7.22 0.99
N ASN A 88 -18.95 8.14 0.22
CA ASN A 88 -19.62 9.32 -0.33
C ASN A 88 -19.86 9.29 -1.86
N ALA A 89 -19.45 8.23 -2.55
CA ALA A 89 -19.83 8.04 -3.95
C ALA A 89 -21.31 7.60 -3.99
N SER A 90 -22.22 8.57 -4.16
CA SER A 90 -23.59 8.23 -4.58
C SER A 90 -23.50 7.33 -5.82
N PRO A 91 -24.25 6.21 -5.89
CA PRO A 91 -24.29 5.41 -7.12
C PRO A 91 -24.74 6.33 -8.28
N PRO A 92 -24.19 6.16 -9.49
CA PRO A 92 -24.64 6.93 -10.64
C PRO A 92 -26.15 6.73 -10.82
N ARG A 93 -26.88 7.84 -11.01
CA ARG A 93 -28.29 7.83 -11.39
C ARG A 93 -28.51 7.13 -12.72
#